data_AF-A0A0N4YEE3-F1
#
_entry.id   AF-A0A0N4YEE3-F1
#
_cell.length_a   1.000
_cell.length_b   1.000
_cell.length_c   1.000
_cell.angle_alpha   90.00
_cell.angle_beta   90.00
_cell.angle_gamma   90.00
#
_symmetry.space_group_name_H-M   'P 1'
#
loop_
_entity.id
_entity.type
_entity.pdbx_description
1 polymer ?
#
loop_
_entity_poly.entity_id
_entity_poly.type
_entity_poly.pdbx_seq_one_letter_code
_entity_poly.pdbx_strand_id
1 'polypeptide(L)'
;MRCLLVALLLAFVGTVTPSLAVGKHAVAVRGQLMCGNIPADNVKVRLFRVKQPKKDDLNQILAETTTGKPGVFLLEGNTNGFPLNETTMEPVISFYHSCDEDPAKVAKNGYRKFNYNIPAQYVAAGAKARRTYDFGTLNLQVRSR
;
A
#
# COMPACT_ATOMS: atom_id res chain seq x y z
N MET A 1 12.07 -30.73 -61.40
CA MET A 1 10.91 -30.74 -60.47
C MET A 1 11.30 -31.56 -59.25
N ARG A 2 11.00 -31.08 -58.02
CA ARG A 2 11.36 -31.64 -56.69
C ARG A 2 12.51 -30.94 -55.92
N CYS A 3 12.62 -29.62 -55.99
CA CYS A 3 13.27 -28.80 -54.94
C CYS A 3 12.30 -27.82 -54.27
N LEU A 4 10.99 -28.00 -54.44
CA LEU A 4 9.96 -27.06 -53.97
C LEU A 4 9.30 -27.44 -52.64
N LEU A 5 9.67 -28.58 -52.02
CA LEU A 5 8.99 -29.08 -50.81
C LEU A 5 9.69 -28.75 -49.49
N VAL A 6 10.88 -28.15 -49.50
CA VAL A 6 11.61 -27.80 -48.25
C VAL A 6 11.28 -26.38 -47.76
N ALA A 7 10.63 -25.56 -48.58
CA ALA A 7 10.35 -24.16 -48.24
C ALA A 7 9.10 -23.95 -47.35
N LEU A 8 8.32 -25.00 -47.06
CA LEU A 8 7.03 -24.87 -46.35
C LEU A 8 7.08 -25.17 -44.85
N LEU A 9 8.26 -25.28 -44.24
CA LEU A 9 8.44 -25.61 -42.82
C LEU A 9 8.94 -24.44 -41.94
N LEU A 10 9.02 -23.22 -42.48
CA LEU A 10 9.62 -22.06 -41.79
C LEU A 10 8.65 -20.90 -41.47
N ALA A 11 7.34 -21.13 -41.56
CA ALA A 11 6.34 -20.08 -41.31
C ALA A 11 5.47 -20.39 -40.08
N PHE A 12 6.11 -20.56 -38.91
CA PHE A 12 5.42 -20.33 -37.64
C PHE A 12 6.37 -19.65 -36.66
N VAL A 13 6.88 -18.48 -37.06
CA VAL A 13 7.43 -17.52 -36.11
C VAL A 13 6.22 -16.99 -35.34
N GLY A 14 5.89 -17.66 -34.23
CA GLY A 14 4.87 -17.19 -33.30
C GLY A 14 5.29 -15.80 -32.84
N THR A 15 4.57 -14.78 -33.30
CA THR A 15 4.70 -13.43 -32.76
C THR A 15 4.20 -13.50 -31.32
N VAL A 16 5.13 -13.69 -30.38
CA VAL A 16 4.90 -13.38 -28.97
C VAL A 16 4.67 -11.88 -28.90
N THR A 17 3.42 -11.47 -29.02
CA THR A 17 3.03 -10.12 -28.63
C THR A 17 3.39 -10.01 -27.15
N PRO A 18 4.23 -9.04 -26.75
CA PRO A 18 4.38 -8.77 -25.33
C PRO A 18 3.00 -8.37 -24.87
N SER A 19 2.37 -9.21 -24.05
CA SER A 19 1.16 -8.81 -23.36
C SER A 19 1.54 -7.51 -22.64
N LEU A 20 0.80 -6.44 -22.92
CA LEU A 20 0.81 -5.27 -22.06
C LEU A 20 0.28 -5.78 -20.71
N ALA A 21 1.18 -6.37 -19.92
CA ALA A 21 0.92 -6.79 -18.57
C ALA A 21 0.63 -5.49 -17.85
N VAL A 22 -0.67 -5.17 -17.76
CA VAL A 22 -1.17 -4.04 -17.01
C VAL A 22 -0.51 -4.13 -15.64
N GLY A 23 0.38 -3.17 -15.39
CA GLY A 23 1.46 -3.33 -14.43
C GLY A 23 0.89 -3.52 -13.04
N LYS A 24 0.98 -4.73 -12.49
CA LYS A 24 0.71 -4.91 -11.07
C LYS A 24 1.73 -4.12 -10.28
N HIS A 25 1.31 -3.49 -9.20
CA HIS A 25 2.20 -2.75 -8.32
C HIS A 25 2.04 -3.25 -6.89
N ALA A 26 3.11 -3.19 -6.13
CA ALA A 26 3.14 -3.60 -4.74
C ALA A 26 4.02 -2.66 -3.91
N VAL A 27 3.64 -2.45 -2.66
CA VAL A 27 4.37 -1.63 -1.69
C VAL A 27 4.32 -2.28 -0.32
N ALA A 28 5.40 -2.16 0.43
CA ALA A 28 5.48 -2.60 1.81
C ALA A 28 5.97 -1.46 2.69
N VAL A 29 5.43 -1.37 3.90
CA VAL A 29 5.78 -0.36 4.90
C VAL A 29 5.82 -0.97 6.29
N ARG A 30 6.79 -0.55 7.09
CA ARG A 30 6.92 -0.96 8.50
C ARG A 30 7.24 0.23 9.38
N GLY A 31 7.03 0.07 10.68
CA GLY A 31 7.45 1.06 11.67
C GLY A 31 6.98 0.70 13.07
N GLN A 32 7.19 1.63 13.99
CA GLN A 32 6.74 1.56 15.37
C GLN A 32 6.04 2.85 15.76
N LEU A 33 4.91 2.71 16.47
CA LEU A 33 4.12 3.83 16.96
C LEU A 33 4.28 3.97 18.46
N MET A 34 4.46 5.21 18.91
CA MET A 34 4.59 5.59 20.30
C MET A 34 3.51 6.63 20.65
N CYS A 35 3.07 6.62 21.90
CA CYS A 35 2.25 7.67 22.48
C CYS A 35 3.01 8.25 23.68
N GLY A 36 3.72 9.36 23.48
CA GLY A 36 4.72 9.80 24.45
C GLY A 36 5.83 8.77 24.59
N ASN A 37 6.02 8.26 25.81
CA ASN A 37 7.11 7.33 26.14
C ASN A 37 6.67 5.86 26.16
N ILE A 38 5.40 5.56 25.85
CA ILE A 38 4.88 4.19 25.82
C ILE A 38 4.59 3.74 24.39
N PRO A 39 4.77 2.45 24.06
CA PRO A 39 4.32 1.90 22.80
C PRO A 39 2.82 2.09 22.60
N ALA A 40 2.42 2.59 21.42
CA ALA A 40 1.03 2.85 21.12
C ALA A 40 0.29 1.55 20.77
N ASP A 41 -0.70 1.23 21.59
CA ASP A 41 -1.58 0.08 21.45
C ASP A 41 -2.92 0.50 20.82
N ASN A 42 -3.59 -0.44 20.15
CA ASN A 42 -4.89 -0.24 19.51
C ASN A 42 -4.93 0.90 18.47
N VAL A 43 -3.83 1.12 17.74
CA VAL A 43 -3.80 2.07 16.62
C VAL A 43 -4.14 1.34 15.34
N LYS A 44 -5.22 1.76 14.66
CA LYS A 44 -5.56 1.20 13.35
C LYS A 44 -4.65 1.82 12.29
N VAL A 45 -3.99 0.99 11.52
CA VAL A 45 -3.07 1.38 10.45
C VAL A 45 -3.61 0.86 9.14
N ARG A 46 -3.81 1.75 8.17
CA ARG A 46 -4.34 1.40 6.85
C ARG A 46 -3.41 1.88 5.76
N LEU A 47 -3.09 0.97 4.85
CA LEU A 47 -2.34 1.26 3.65
C LEU A 47 -3.34 1.38 2.50
N PHE A 48 -3.40 2.55 1.88
CA PHE A 48 -4.27 2.86 0.75
C PHE A 48 -3.48 2.95 -0.55
N ARG A 49 -4.12 2.62 -1.67
CA ARG A 49 -3.55 2.70 -3.02
C ARG A 49 -3.33 4.12 -3.50
N VAL A 50 -4.23 5.03 -3.11
CA VAL A 50 -4.25 6.44 -3.53
C VAL A 50 -4.56 7.35 -2.34
N LYS A 51 -4.32 8.65 -2.52
CA LYS A 51 -4.64 9.68 -1.54
C LYS A 51 -6.13 9.65 -1.16
N GLN A 52 -6.38 9.67 0.15
CA GLN A 52 -7.74 9.62 0.68
C GLN A 52 -8.40 11.00 0.70
N PRO A 53 -9.70 11.10 0.33
CA PRO A 53 -10.48 12.32 0.53
C PRO A 53 -10.80 12.52 2.02
N LYS A 54 -11.67 13.49 2.35
CA LYS A 54 -12.07 13.78 3.75
C LYS A 54 -12.61 12.52 4.47
N LYS A 55 -13.45 11.76 3.77
CA LYS A 55 -13.92 10.43 4.19
C LYS A 55 -13.09 9.40 3.43
N ASP A 56 -12.64 8.37 4.13
CA ASP A 56 -11.87 7.29 3.50
C ASP A 56 -12.70 6.53 2.47
N ASP A 57 -12.08 6.27 1.32
CA ASP A 57 -12.57 5.31 0.34
C ASP A 57 -12.04 3.93 0.69
N LEU A 58 -12.90 3.12 1.31
CA LEU A 58 -12.56 1.78 1.77
C LEU A 58 -12.24 0.83 0.61
N ASN A 59 -12.66 1.15 -0.61
CA ASN A 59 -12.34 0.35 -1.80
C ASN A 59 -10.87 0.54 -2.23
N GLN A 60 -10.17 1.53 -1.68
CA GLN A 60 -8.77 1.82 -1.98
C GLN A 60 -7.81 1.19 -0.96
N ILE A 61 -8.30 0.42 0.01
CA ILE A 61 -7.45 -0.26 1.00
C ILE A 61 -6.68 -1.38 0.33
N LEU A 62 -5.36 -1.35 0.48
CA LEU A 62 -4.45 -2.42 0.06
C LEU A 62 -4.21 -3.42 1.20
N ALA A 63 -4.08 -2.92 2.42
CA ALA A 63 -3.87 -3.72 3.63
C ALA A 63 -4.22 -2.91 4.88
N GLU A 64 -4.60 -3.58 5.96
CA GLU A 64 -4.82 -2.94 7.27
C GLU A 64 -4.34 -3.83 8.42
N THR A 65 -4.00 -3.19 9.53
CA THR A 65 -3.65 -3.86 10.79
C THR A 65 -3.99 -2.97 11.97
N THR A 66 -3.96 -3.53 13.17
CA THR A 66 -4.08 -2.80 14.43
C THR A 66 -2.84 -3.09 15.27
N THR A 67 -2.17 -2.07 15.78
CA THR A 67 -0.98 -2.27 16.61
C THR A 67 -1.36 -2.89 17.96
N GLY A 68 -0.58 -3.88 18.39
CA GLY A 68 -0.52 -4.31 19.80
C GLY A 68 0.68 -3.67 20.48
N LYS A 69 1.03 -4.07 21.72
CA LYS A 69 2.37 -3.81 22.29
C LYS A 69 3.38 -4.77 21.62
N PRO A 70 4.51 -4.30 21.04
CA PRO A 70 5.24 -3.06 21.30
C PRO A 70 5.03 -1.92 20.27
N GLY A 71 3.83 -1.76 19.71
CA GLY A 71 3.48 -0.65 18.81
C GLY A 71 3.95 -0.83 17.37
N VAL A 72 4.46 -2.01 17.02
CA VAL A 72 5.02 -2.30 15.69
C VAL A 72 3.94 -2.64 14.68
N PHE A 73 4.16 -2.24 13.43
CA PHE A 73 3.32 -2.63 12.29
C PHE A 73 4.18 -2.99 11.09
N LEU A 74 3.65 -3.89 10.27
CA LEU A 74 4.17 -4.24 8.95
C LEU A 74 2.97 -4.48 8.05
N LEU A 75 2.90 -3.76 6.93
CA LEU A 75 1.87 -3.91 5.92
C LEU A 75 2.53 -4.10 4.56
N GLU A 76 2.02 -5.05 3.78
CA GLU A 76 2.32 -5.21 2.36
C GLU A 76 0.99 -5.29 1.61
N GLY A 77 0.91 -4.57 0.49
CA GLY A 77 -0.29 -4.52 -0.32
C GLY A 77 0.03 -4.38 -1.79
N ASN A 78 -0.88 -4.84 -2.65
CA ASN A 78 -0.71 -4.83 -4.10
C ASN A 78 -2.03 -4.62 -4.85
N THR A 79 -1.96 -4.33 -6.14
CA THR A 79 -3.14 -4.08 -6.99
C THR A 79 -3.84 -5.34 -7.51
N ASN A 80 -3.56 -6.54 -7.00
CA ASN A 80 -4.15 -7.78 -7.54
C ASN A 80 -5.68 -7.84 -7.42
N GLY A 81 -6.27 -7.17 -6.43
CA GLY A 81 -7.72 -7.11 -6.22
C GLY A 81 -8.41 -5.93 -6.91
N PHE A 82 -7.67 -5.10 -7.66
CA PHE A 82 -8.19 -3.91 -8.31
C PHE A 82 -8.45 -4.16 -9.81
N PRO A 83 -9.38 -3.41 -10.42
CA PRO A 83 -9.56 -3.43 -11.87
C PRO A 83 -8.23 -3.16 -12.60
N LEU A 84 -8.01 -3.81 -13.74
CA LEU A 84 -6.75 -3.68 -14.49
C LEU A 84 -6.52 -2.22 -14.93
N ASN A 85 -7.55 -1.47 -15.26
CA ASN A 85 -7.44 -0.04 -15.57
C ASN A 85 -7.05 0.85 -14.36
N GLU A 86 -6.94 0.29 -13.15
CA GLU A 86 -6.60 0.99 -11.91
C GLU A 86 -5.23 0.56 -11.35
N THR A 87 -4.22 0.52 -12.21
CA THR A 87 -2.88 0.10 -11.81
C THR A 87 -2.02 1.22 -11.20
N THR A 88 -2.35 2.50 -11.42
CA THR A 88 -1.64 3.60 -10.77
C THR A 88 -1.66 3.45 -9.25
N MET A 89 -0.51 3.61 -8.61
CA MET A 89 -0.33 3.47 -7.17
C MET A 89 0.42 4.68 -6.60
N GLU A 90 -0.27 5.45 -5.77
CA GLU A 90 0.24 6.58 -4.97
C GLU A 90 -0.02 6.27 -3.50
N PRO A 91 0.78 5.37 -2.90
CA PRO A 91 0.38 4.73 -1.68
C PRO A 91 0.43 5.68 -0.48
N VAL A 92 -0.62 5.65 0.33
CA VAL A 92 -0.75 6.48 1.54
C VAL A 92 -0.98 5.57 2.73
N ILE A 93 -0.19 5.74 3.78
CA ILE A 93 -0.44 5.09 5.07
C ILE A 93 -1.17 6.07 5.99
N SER A 94 -2.28 5.61 6.57
CA SER A 94 -3.12 6.36 7.49
C SER A 94 -3.14 5.69 8.85
N PHE A 95 -2.94 6.48 9.90
CA PHE A 95 -2.93 6.04 11.29
C PHE A 95 -4.11 6.65 12.03
N TYR A 96 -4.96 5.81 12.62
CA TYR A 96 -6.15 6.23 13.37
C TYR A 96 -5.93 5.92 14.85
N HIS A 97 -5.84 6.96 15.68
CA HIS A 97 -5.47 6.83 17.08
C HIS A 97 -6.21 7.82 17.98
N SER A 98 -6.20 7.54 19.28
CA SER A 98 -6.72 8.39 20.35
C SER A 98 -5.62 8.83 21.33
N CYS A 99 -4.34 8.70 20.95
CA CYS A 99 -3.21 9.19 21.76
C CYS A 99 -3.38 10.66 22.13
N ASP A 100 -3.22 10.98 23.43
CA ASP A 100 -3.43 12.30 24.03
C ASP A 100 -4.80 12.94 23.78
N GLU A 101 -5.82 12.13 23.48
CA GLU A 101 -7.18 12.60 23.29
C GLU A 101 -8.09 12.21 24.45
N ASP A 102 -8.99 13.14 24.78
CA ASP A 102 -10.08 12.91 25.72
C ASP A 102 -11.06 11.86 25.14
N PRO A 103 -11.37 10.77 25.86
CA PRO A 103 -12.33 9.76 25.41
C PRO A 103 -13.68 10.33 24.97
N ALA A 104 -14.17 11.39 25.62
CA ALA A 104 -15.42 12.06 25.23
C ALA A 104 -15.31 12.74 23.86
N LYS A 105 -14.13 13.29 23.54
CA LYS A 105 -13.85 13.86 22.20
C LYS A 105 -13.71 12.77 21.15
N VAL A 106 -13.09 11.65 21.48
CA VAL A 106 -12.97 10.49 20.56
C VAL A 106 -14.36 9.91 20.26
N ALA A 107 -15.24 9.82 21.26
CA ALA A 107 -16.61 9.36 21.05
C ALA A 107 -17.42 10.31 20.15
N LYS A 108 -17.20 11.62 20.26
CA LYS A 108 -17.92 12.64 19.48
C LYS A 108 -17.36 12.85 18.07
N ASN A 109 -16.04 12.92 17.93
CA ASN A 109 -15.34 13.34 16.71
C ASN A 109 -14.62 12.18 16.01
N GLY A 110 -14.56 11.00 16.64
CA GLY A 110 -13.79 9.86 16.18
C GLY A 110 -12.31 9.94 16.52
N TYR A 111 -11.56 8.97 16.00
CA TYR A 111 -10.11 8.91 16.13
C TYR A 111 -9.44 10.01 15.31
N ARG A 112 -8.31 10.53 15.83
CA ARG A 112 -7.42 11.38 15.04
C ARG A 112 -6.76 10.56 13.95
N LYS A 113 -6.57 11.21 12.81
CA LYS A 113 -6.03 10.61 11.60
C LYS A 113 -4.76 11.34 11.18
N PHE A 114 -3.68 10.60 10.97
CA PHE A 114 -2.45 11.10 10.35
C PHE A 114 -2.20 10.34 9.06
N ASN A 115 -1.93 11.05 7.96
CA ASN A 115 -1.66 10.46 6.65
C ASN A 115 -0.23 10.76 6.22
N TYR A 116 0.44 9.77 5.65
CA TYR A 116 1.74 9.94 5.05
C TYR A 116 1.80 9.28 3.67
N ASN A 117 2.30 10.02 2.68
CA ASN A 117 2.49 9.52 1.34
C ASN A 117 3.81 8.76 1.27
N ILE A 118 3.75 7.45 0.99
CA ILE A 118 4.94 6.64 0.84
C ILE A 118 5.62 7.02 -0.48
N PRO A 119 6.95 7.27 -0.50
CA PRO A 119 7.63 7.68 -1.72
C PRO A 119 7.50 6.64 -2.84
N ALA A 120 7.24 7.11 -4.06
CA ALA A 120 6.99 6.26 -5.23
C ALA A 120 8.13 5.27 -5.53
N GLN A 121 9.37 5.58 -5.13
CA GLN A 121 10.52 4.68 -5.26
C GLN A 121 10.41 3.36 -4.48
N TYR A 122 9.46 3.25 -3.53
CA TYR A 122 9.16 2.01 -2.82
C TYR A 122 8.04 1.19 -3.48
N VAL A 123 7.39 1.73 -4.51
CA VAL A 123 6.41 1.00 -5.33
C VAL A 123 7.17 0.13 -6.32
N ALA A 124 7.02 -1.19 -6.18
CA ALA A 124 7.61 -2.16 -7.09
C ALA A 124 6.60 -2.60 -8.15
N ALA A 125 7.07 -2.84 -9.36
CA ALA A 125 6.29 -3.57 -10.37
C ALA A 125 6.26 -5.07 -10.02
N GLY A 126 5.05 -5.64 -10.06
CA GLY A 126 4.74 -7.02 -9.73
C GLY A 126 3.74 -7.16 -8.58
N ALA A 127 3.50 -8.40 -8.16
CA ALA A 127 2.58 -8.74 -7.07
C ALA A 127 3.19 -8.59 -5.67
N LYS A 128 4.51 -8.42 -5.56
CA LYS A 128 5.25 -8.36 -4.29
C LYS A 128 6.13 -7.12 -4.23
N ALA A 129 6.22 -6.53 -3.05
CA ALA A 129 7.11 -5.41 -2.80
C ALA A 129 8.57 -5.88 -2.87
N ARG A 130 9.43 -5.10 -3.52
CA ARG A 130 10.88 -5.38 -3.61
C ARG A 130 11.67 -4.78 -2.44
N ARG A 131 11.12 -3.75 -1.82
CA ARG A 131 11.70 -3.01 -0.70
C ARG A 131 10.58 -2.61 0.24
N THR A 132 10.89 -2.55 1.52
CA THR A 132 9.99 -2.07 2.56
C THR A 132 10.38 -0.64 2.92
N TYR A 133 9.42 0.29 2.87
CA TYR A 133 9.61 1.62 3.42
C TYR A 133 9.66 1.51 4.95
N ASP A 134 10.76 1.95 5.55
CA ASP A 134 10.90 1.99 7.00
C ASP A 134 10.51 3.38 7.50
N PHE A 135 9.37 3.44 8.18
CA PHE A 135 8.86 4.66 8.79
C PHE A 135 9.64 5.03 10.07
N GLY A 136 10.47 4.12 10.59
CA GLY A 136 11.10 4.27 11.89
C GLY A 136 10.07 4.30 13.02
N THR A 137 10.35 5.14 14.02
CA THR A 137 9.49 5.32 15.19
C THR A 137 8.75 6.66 15.11
N LEU A 138 7.42 6.62 15.12
CA LEU A 138 6.56 7.81 15.08
C LEU A 138 5.85 8.00 16.43
N ASN A 139 5.99 9.18 17.03
CA ASN A 139 5.19 9.58 18.19
C ASN A 139 3.88 10.25 17.73
N LEU A 140 2.75 9.65 18.11
CA LEU A 140 1.40 10.06 17.72
C LEU A 140 0.88 11.32 18.45
N GLN A 141 1.65 11.88 19.37
CA GLN A 141 1.37 13.21 19.93
C GLN A 141 1.54 14.34 18.89
N VAL A 142 2.21 14.05 17.77
CA VAL A 142 2.36 15.00 16.65
C VAL A 142 0.99 15.52 16.20
N ARG A 143 0.86 16.84 16.07
CA ARG A 143 -0.36 17.49 15.60
C ARG A 143 -0.17 17.94 14.16
N SER A 144 -0.89 17.33 13.22
CA SER A 144 -1.03 17.89 11.88
C SER A 144 -1.96 19.10 11.97
N ARG A 145 -1.41 20.30 11.76
CA ARG A 145 -2.22 21.51 11.58
C ARG A 145 -2.89 21.50 10.23
#